data_AF-A0A925D875-F1
#
_entry.id   AF-A0A925D875-F1
#
_cell.length_a   1.000
_cell.length_b   1.000
_cell.length_c   1.000
_cell.angle_alpha   90.00
_cell.angle_beta   90.00
_cell.angle_gamma   90.00
#
_symmetry.space_group_name_H-M   'P 1'
#
loop_
_entity.id
_entity.type
_entity.pdbx_description
1 polymer ?
#
loop_
_entity_poly.entity_id
_entity_poly.type
_entity_poly.pdbx_seq_one_letter_code
_entity_poly.pdbx_strand_id
1 'polypeptide(L)'
;HRQIIQGYVNETFDRFKTIVKEGRPKFSTDSAALDKLATGEIFSADQALKSGLVDKIGFLEDAVDRAIELAGLTEDDVQVVKFKKPVSFLDDFTLMQSRASRGPLSVDDLLEMSTPRAYYLVTSLPALASSRK
;
A
#
# COMPACT_ATOMS: atom_id res chain seq x y z
N HIS A 1 -29.41 -16.30 4.21
CA HIS A 1 -27.93 -16.23 4.21
C HIS A 1 -27.34 -14.82 4.16
N ARG A 2 -27.90 -13.85 3.40
CA ARG A 2 -27.36 -12.47 3.34
C ARG A 2 -27.21 -11.78 4.70
N GLN A 3 -28.17 -11.96 5.61
CA GLN A 3 -28.11 -11.37 6.96
C GLN A 3 -26.95 -11.89 7.81
N ILE A 4 -26.57 -13.16 7.65
CA ILE A 4 -25.44 -13.77 8.36
C ILE A 4 -24.12 -13.15 7.88
N ILE A 5 -23.94 -13.07 6.56
CA ILE A 5 -22.75 -12.44 5.96
C ILE A 5 -22.68 -10.96 6.30
N GLN A 6 -23.82 -10.25 6.27
CA GLN A 6 -23.87 -8.85 6.67
C GLN A 6 -23.49 -8.66 8.15
N GLY A 7 -23.89 -9.59 9.04
CA GLY A 7 -23.46 -9.58 10.43
C GLY A 7 -21.95 -9.61 10.60
N TYR A 8 -21.27 -10.53 9.89
CA TYR A 8 -19.81 -10.63 9.91
C TYR A 8 -19.10 -9.40 9.33
N VAL A 9 -19.64 -8.82 8.25
CA VAL A 9 -19.10 -7.59 7.66
C VAL A 9 -19.20 -6.45 8.66
N ASN A 10 -20.34 -6.29 9.32
CA ASN A 10 -20.55 -5.24 10.31
C ASN A 10 -19.60 -5.40 11.51
N GLU A 11 -19.44 -6.61 12.03
CA GLU A 11 -18.51 -6.91 13.13
C GLU A 11 -17.06 -6.53 12.77
N THR A 12 -16.62 -6.93 11.57
CA THR A 12 -15.26 -6.62 11.09
C THR A 12 -15.07 -5.12 10.89
N PHE A 13 -16.10 -4.43 10.39
CA PHE A 13 -16.09 -2.99 10.17
C PHE A 13 -16.08 -2.20 11.49
N ASP A 14 -16.84 -2.65 12.49
CA ASP A 14 -16.82 -2.06 13.82
C ASP A 14 -15.46 -2.26 14.49
N ARG A 15 -14.84 -3.43 14.32
CA ARG A 15 -13.46 -3.68 14.77
C ARG A 15 -12.46 -2.72 14.11
N PHE A 16 -12.58 -2.49 12.80
CA PHE A 16 -11.74 -1.52 12.10
C PHE A 16 -11.89 -0.11 12.69
N LYS A 17 -13.13 0.36 12.93
CA LYS A 17 -13.38 1.66 13.56
C LYS A 17 -12.75 1.75 14.96
N THR A 18 -12.82 0.69 15.75
CA THR A 18 -12.20 0.65 17.09
C THR A 18 -10.68 0.85 17.01
N ILE A 19 -10.00 0.13 16.11
CA ILE A 19 -8.55 0.27 15.92
C ILE A 19 -8.18 1.70 15.53
N VAL A 20 -8.95 2.32 14.62
CA VAL A 20 -8.70 3.72 14.22
C VAL A 20 -8.92 4.69 15.38
N LYS A 21 -9.95 4.49 16.21
CA LYS A 21 -10.19 5.31 17.42
C LYS A 21 -9.07 5.20 18.45
N GLU A 22 -8.52 4.01 18.63
CA GLU A 22 -7.41 3.77 19.56
C GLU A 22 -6.09 4.39 19.06
N GLY A 23 -5.82 4.29 17.76
CA GLY A 23 -4.59 4.83 17.17
C GLY A 23 -4.59 6.35 16.99
N ARG A 24 -5.75 7.01 17.06
CA ARG A 24 -5.91 8.44 16.72
C ARG A 24 -6.73 9.17 17.79
N PRO A 25 -6.09 9.90 18.72
CA PRO A 25 -6.75 10.60 19.83
C PRO A 25 -7.88 11.56 19.40
N LYS A 26 -7.73 12.16 18.21
CA LYS A 26 -8.71 13.06 17.60
C LYS A 26 -10.07 12.39 17.37
N PHE A 27 -10.09 11.11 16.99
CA PHE A 27 -11.30 10.34 16.74
C PHE A 27 -11.86 9.68 18.00
N SER A 28 -11.07 9.57 19.07
CA SER A 28 -11.56 9.13 20.38
C SER A 28 -12.53 10.14 21.00
N THR A 29 -12.32 11.44 20.72
CA THR A 29 -13.16 12.54 21.24
C THR A 29 -14.36 12.83 20.34
N ASP A 30 -14.23 12.66 19.02
CA ASP A 30 -15.30 12.90 18.04
C ASP A 30 -15.58 11.65 17.19
N SER A 31 -16.40 10.75 17.74
CA SER A 31 -16.83 9.53 17.03
C SER A 31 -17.68 9.85 15.79
N ALA A 32 -18.42 10.96 15.78
CA ALA A 32 -19.29 11.32 14.68
C ALA A 32 -18.49 11.76 13.44
N ALA A 33 -17.33 12.38 13.64
CA ALA A 33 -16.39 12.66 12.54
C ALA A 33 -15.84 11.38 11.91
N LEU A 34 -15.54 10.35 12.72
CA LEU A 34 -15.07 9.07 12.19
C LEU A 34 -16.15 8.33 11.41
N ASP A 35 -17.39 8.29 11.89
CA ASP A 35 -18.49 7.63 11.19
C ASP A 35 -18.80 8.29 9.83
N LYS A 36 -18.55 9.60 9.68
CA LYS A 36 -18.67 10.31 8.39
C LYS A 36 -17.55 9.95 7.41
N LEU A 37 -16.36 9.62 7.90
CA LEU A 37 -15.19 9.28 7.08
C LEU A 37 -15.13 7.78 6.78
N ALA A 38 -15.74 6.94 7.62
CA ALA A 38 -15.75 5.49 7.48
C ALA A 38 -16.82 5.03 6.47
N THR A 39 -16.79 5.56 5.25
CA THR A 39 -17.71 5.22 4.15
C THR A 39 -17.15 4.16 3.21
N GLY A 40 -15.85 3.82 3.35
CA GLY A 40 -15.13 2.90 2.46
C GLY A 40 -14.51 3.57 1.23
N GLU A 41 -14.54 4.90 1.18
CA GLU A 41 -13.95 5.68 0.09
C GLU A 41 -12.42 5.71 0.15
N ILE A 42 -11.80 5.93 -1.02
CA ILE A 42 -10.35 6.10 -1.14
C ILE A 42 -10.03 7.58 -0.97
N PHE A 43 -9.06 7.89 -0.10
CA PHE A 43 -8.61 9.26 0.14
C PHE A 43 -7.26 9.52 -0.52
N SER A 44 -7.07 10.72 -1.08
CA SER A 44 -5.74 11.21 -1.44
C SER A 44 -4.91 11.52 -0.19
N ALA A 45 -3.58 11.61 -0.34
CA ALA A 45 -2.68 11.94 0.77
C ALA A 45 -3.08 13.25 1.48
N ASP A 46 -3.43 14.30 0.71
CA ASP A 46 -3.87 15.59 1.25
C ASP A 46 -5.20 15.49 2.01
N GLN A 47 -6.14 14.70 1.49
CA GLN A 47 -7.44 14.48 2.16
C GLN A 47 -7.25 13.70 3.46
N ALA A 48 -6.41 12.66 3.44
CA ALA A 48 -6.10 11.87 4.62
C ALA A 48 -5.43 12.74 5.70
N LEU A 49 -4.52 13.64 5.33
CA LEU A 49 -3.84 14.54 6.26
C LEU A 49 -4.83 15.54 6.88
N LYS A 50 -5.68 16.18 6.06
CA LYS A 50 -6.71 17.12 6.54
C LYS A 50 -7.71 16.45 7.49
N SER A 51 -8.13 15.23 7.16
CA SER A 51 -9.02 14.43 8.00
C SER A 51 -8.33 13.92 9.27
N GLY A 52 -7.00 13.90 9.34
CA GLY A 52 -6.22 13.40 10.49
C GLY A 52 -6.05 11.87 10.49
N LEU A 53 -6.23 11.24 9.33
CA LEU A 53 -5.98 9.81 9.11
C LEU A 53 -4.49 9.49 8.99
N VAL A 54 -3.67 10.47 8.55
CA VAL A 54 -2.21 10.39 8.51
C VAL A 54 -1.58 11.58 9.23
N ASP A 55 -0.35 11.43 9.70
CA ASP A 55 0.37 12.45 10.48
C ASP A 55 1.18 13.42 9.62
N LYS A 56 1.86 12.89 8.58
CA LYS A 56 2.71 13.65 7.67
C LYS A 56 2.69 12.99 6.29
N ILE A 57 2.82 13.81 5.25
CA ILE A 57 3.06 13.36 3.88
C ILE A 57 4.56 13.46 3.62
N GLY A 58 5.18 12.36 3.21
CA GLY A 58 6.62 12.27 2.97
C GLY A 58 6.98 10.93 2.34
N PHE A 59 8.28 10.72 2.14
CA PHE A 59 8.82 9.47 1.59
C PHE A 59 9.26 8.52 2.72
N LEU A 60 9.86 7.39 2.34
CA LEU A 60 10.31 6.39 3.29
C LEU A 60 11.42 6.93 4.19
N GLU A 61 12.29 7.76 3.63
CA GLU A 61 13.40 8.43 4.30
C GLU A 61 12.87 9.32 5.43
N ASP A 62 11.87 10.17 5.15
CA ASP A 62 11.19 11.00 6.16
C ASP A 62 10.61 10.17 7.33
N ALA A 63 10.15 8.95 7.05
CA ALA A 63 9.59 8.07 8.06
C ALA A 63 10.69 7.43 8.93
N VAL A 64 11.86 7.13 8.35
CA VAL A 64 13.03 6.64 9.08
C VAL A 64 13.57 7.73 10.00
N ASP A 65 13.79 8.93 9.47
CA ASP A 65 14.30 10.07 10.24
C ASP A 65 13.38 10.36 11.42
N ARG A 66 12.06 10.34 11.18
CA ARG A 66 11.06 10.53 12.24
C ARG A 66 11.11 9.44 13.32
N ALA A 67 11.38 8.19 12.93
CA ALA A 67 11.51 7.10 13.89
C ALA A 67 12.78 7.24 14.75
N ILE A 68 13.89 7.68 14.15
CA ILE A 68 15.17 7.96 14.83
C ILE A 68 14.97 9.08 15.86
N GLU A 69 14.33 10.18 15.45
CA GLU A 69 13.98 11.30 16.34
C GLU A 69 13.14 10.85 17.54
N LEU A 70 12.10 10.04 17.30
CA LEU A 70 11.21 9.54 18.34
C LEU A 70 11.92 8.57 19.31
N ALA A 71 12.93 7.85 18.83
CA ALA A 71 13.76 6.96 19.64
C ALA A 71 14.86 7.70 20.42
N GLY A 72 15.10 8.99 20.11
CA GLY A 72 16.19 9.77 20.70
C GLY A 72 17.58 9.26 20.31
N LEU A 73 17.69 8.64 19.13
CA LEU A 73 18.94 8.11 18.58
C LEU A 73 19.53 9.09 17.56
N THR A 74 20.80 8.86 17.21
CA THR A 74 21.53 9.56 16.15
C THR A 74 21.59 8.70 14.89
N GLU A 75 21.56 9.32 13.71
CA GLU A 75 21.62 8.60 12.42
C GLU A 75 22.86 7.72 12.31
N ASP A 76 23.98 8.14 12.92
CA ASP A 76 25.24 7.41 12.91
C ASP A 76 25.18 6.06 13.64
N ASP A 77 24.22 5.87 14.55
CA ASP A 77 24.07 4.65 15.37
C ASP A 77 22.95 3.73 14.87
N VAL A 78 22.30 4.06 13.76
CA VAL A 78 21.09 3.37 13.28
C VAL A 78 21.35 2.68 11.93
N GLN A 79 21.01 1.40 11.86
CA GLN A 79 21.06 0.63 10.62
C GLN A 79 19.66 0.14 10.22
N VAL A 80 19.20 0.56 9.04
CA VAL A 80 17.94 0.09 8.46
C VAL A 80 18.17 -1.22 7.71
N VAL A 81 17.50 -2.30 8.14
CA VAL A 81 17.63 -3.63 7.51
C VAL A 81 16.28 -4.07 6.95
N LYS A 82 16.25 -4.42 5.66
CA LYS A 82 15.08 -5.00 4.99
C LYS A 82 15.23 -6.51 4.85
N PHE A 83 14.45 -7.27 5.61
CA PHE A 83 14.38 -8.72 5.43
C PHE A 83 13.64 -9.06 4.14
N LYS A 84 14.29 -9.84 3.28
CA LYS A 84 13.66 -10.48 2.12
C LYS A 84 13.53 -11.98 2.43
N LYS A 85 12.37 -12.57 2.12
CA LYS A 85 12.20 -14.02 2.24
C LYS A 85 13.26 -14.69 1.35
N PRO A 86 14.09 -15.62 1.87
CA PRO A 86 14.98 -16.39 1.02
C PRO A 86 14.12 -17.22 0.07
N VAL A 87 14.41 -17.15 -1.22
CA VAL A 87 13.82 -18.06 -2.21
C VAL A 87 14.23 -19.49 -1.85
N SER A 88 13.26 -20.39 -1.77
CA SER A 88 13.52 -21.79 -1.44
C SER A 88 14.23 -22.47 -2.61
N PHE A 89 14.97 -23.56 -2.37
CA PHE A 89 15.64 -24.32 -3.43
C PHE A 89 14.67 -24.83 -4.52
N LEU A 90 13.41 -25.06 -4.17
CA LEU A 90 12.35 -25.39 -5.13
C LEU A 90 11.96 -24.18 -6.01
N ASP A 91 12.02 -22.96 -5.46
CA ASP A 91 11.84 -21.73 -6.24
C ASP A 91 13.02 -21.55 -7.20
N ASP A 92 14.26 -21.83 -6.81
CA ASP A 92 15.41 -21.66 -7.70
C ASP A 92 15.44 -22.70 -8.84
N PHE A 93 14.97 -23.93 -8.60
CA PHE A 93 14.81 -24.95 -9.66
C PHE A 93 13.71 -24.59 -10.67
N THR A 94 12.58 -24.07 -10.20
CA THR A 94 11.51 -23.56 -11.07
C THR A 94 11.94 -22.28 -11.80
N LEU A 95 12.73 -21.42 -11.15
CA LEU A 95 13.34 -20.23 -11.74
C LEU A 95 14.47 -20.56 -12.73
N MET A 96 15.15 -21.69 -12.60
CA MET A 96 16.18 -22.14 -13.53
C MET A 96 15.57 -22.70 -14.83
N GLN A 97 14.43 -23.40 -14.74
CA GLN A 97 13.63 -23.71 -15.93
C GLN A 97 12.97 -22.47 -16.53
N SER A 98 12.63 -21.47 -15.71
CA SER A 98 12.04 -20.20 -16.19
C SER A 98 13.08 -19.14 -16.60
N ARG A 99 14.38 -19.35 -16.39
CA ARG A 99 15.45 -18.46 -16.88
C ARG A 99 15.62 -18.55 -18.41
N ALA A 100 15.10 -19.60 -19.03
CA ALA A 100 14.92 -19.66 -20.49
C ALA A 100 13.70 -18.84 -20.98
N SER A 101 12.86 -18.35 -20.07
CA SER A 101 11.57 -17.72 -20.39
C SER A 101 11.17 -16.59 -19.43
N ARG A 102 12.13 -15.81 -18.90
CA ARG A 102 11.84 -14.50 -18.31
C ARG A 102 11.54 -13.50 -19.43
N GLY A 103 10.33 -13.59 -19.99
CA GLY A 103 9.73 -12.49 -20.72
C GLY A 103 9.57 -11.27 -19.79
N PRO A 104 9.45 -10.05 -20.33
CA PRO A 104 9.46 -8.80 -19.57
C PRO A 104 8.22 -8.57 -18.68
N LEU A 105 7.30 -9.54 -18.57
CA LEU A 105 6.02 -9.40 -17.85
C LEU A 105 5.73 -10.69 -17.06
N SER A 106 5.66 -10.59 -15.73
CA SER A 106 5.22 -11.67 -14.87
C SER A 106 3.69 -11.73 -14.75
N VAL A 107 3.13 -12.87 -14.35
CA VAL A 107 1.67 -13.01 -14.13
C VAL A 107 1.17 -12.10 -13.00
N ASP A 108 2.01 -11.82 -12.01
CA ASP A 108 1.72 -10.88 -10.93
C ASP A 108 1.64 -9.44 -11.46
N ASP A 109 2.55 -9.02 -12.35
CA ASP A 109 2.49 -7.69 -12.97
C ASP A 109 1.22 -7.49 -13.80
N LEU A 110 0.75 -8.54 -14.48
CA LEU A 110 -0.52 -8.50 -15.22
C LEU A 110 -1.73 -8.36 -14.30
N LEU A 111 -1.71 -9.03 -13.14
CA LEU A 111 -2.76 -8.92 -12.15
C LEU A 111 -2.76 -7.54 -11.49
N GLU A 112 -1.59 -6.99 -11.21
CA GLU A 112 -1.40 -5.62 -10.69
C GLU A 112 -1.92 -4.56 -11.67
N MET A 113 -1.80 -4.80 -12.98
CA MET A 113 -2.34 -3.90 -14.01
C MET A 113 -3.87 -3.90 -14.08
N SER A 114 -4.53 -4.96 -13.59
CA SER A 114 -6.00 -5.03 -13.52
C SER A 114 -6.60 -4.19 -12.40
N THR A 115 -5.80 -3.83 -11.39
CA THR A 115 -6.23 -2.94 -10.31
C THR A 115 -6.17 -1.48 -10.78
N PRO A 116 -7.30 -0.73 -10.75
CA PRO A 116 -7.30 0.65 -11.18
C PRO A 116 -6.48 1.49 -10.19
N ARG A 117 -5.40 2.10 -10.68
CA ARG A 117 -4.54 3.03 -9.94
C ARG A 117 -4.27 4.27 -10.81
N ALA A 118 -3.88 5.37 -10.19
CA ALA A 118 -3.45 6.55 -10.92
C ALA A 118 -2.11 6.25 -11.61
N TYR A 119 -2.10 6.23 -12.94
CA TYR A 119 -0.88 6.04 -13.74
C TYR A 119 -0.62 7.29 -14.56
N TYR A 120 0.65 7.72 -14.61
CA TYR A 120 1.10 8.70 -15.60
C TYR A 120 1.41 7.96 -16.90
N LEU A 121 0.39 7.78 -17.74
CA LEU A 121 0.51 7.07 -19.01
C LEU A 121 0.63 8.06 -20.17
N VAL A 122 1.73 7.95 -20.92
CA VAL A 122 1.80 8.52 -22.25
C VAL A 122 1.18 7.54 -23.24
N THR A 123 0.04 7.90 -23.81
CA THR A 123 -0.65 7.07 -24.81
C THR A 123 -0.03 7.20 -26.21
N SER A 124 0.86 8.18 -26.40
CA SER A 124 1.60 8.36 -27.66
C SER A 124 2.92 7.59 -27.65
N LEU A 125 2.86 6.27 -27.83
CA LEU A 125 3.97 5.59 -28.48
C LEU A 125 4.01 6.09 -29.93
N PRO A 126 5.13 6.58 -30.47
CA PRO A 126 5.19 6.91 -31.88
C PRO A 126 4.92 5.62 -32.67
N ALA A 127 4.15 5.74 -33.75
CA ALA A 127 3.92 4.69 -34.73
C ALA A 127 5.21 4.38 -35.54
N LEU A 128 6.34 4.20 -34.86
CA LEU A 128 7.67 3.94 -35.42
C LEU A 128 8.13 2.52 -35.08
N ALA A 129 7.30 1.54 -35.46
CA ALA A 129 7.76 0.25 -35.95
C ALA A 129 6.96 -0.16 -37.20
N SER A 130 6.40 0.82 -37.92
CA SER A 130 5.92 0.66 -39.28
C SER A 130 6.95 1.27 -40.22
N SER A 131 7.93 0.47 -40.62
CA SER A 131 8.53 0.61 -41.95
C SER A 131 8.52 -0.75 -42.60
N ARG A 132 7.67 -0.85 -43.61
CA ARG A 132 7.46 -1.98 -44.49
C ARG A 132 8.46 -1.87 -45.66
N LYS A 133 9.03 -3.02 -46.04
CA LYS A 133 9.97 -3.33 -47.14
C LYS A 133 11.45 -3.23 -46.80
#